data_AF-A0A919ZT55-F1
#
_entry.id   AF-A0A919ZT55-F1
#
_cell.length_a   1.000
_cell.length_b   1.000
_cell.length_c   1.000
_cell.angle_alpha   90.00
_cell.angle_beta   90.00
_cell.angle_gamma   90.00
#
_symmetry.space_group_name_H-M   'P 1'
#
loop_
_entity.id
_entity.type
_entity.pdbx_description
1 polymer ?
#
loop_
_entity_poly.entity_id
_entity_poly.type
_entity_poly.pdbx_seq_one_letter_code
_entity_poly.pdbx_strand_id
1 'polypeptide(L)'
;MLKNINQLKILKAILISFSFIYLTNLIFGVGDLNLNLNFFISFSVYTILSFIALYGYELNKLVGFILFFSITFLSPNLYPELKGQLFPVTYVIFALFLTYFFGNKMYKTWKTSI
;
A
#
# COMPACT_ATOMS: atom_id res chain seq x y z
N MET A 1 -14.25 -20.19 -6.17
CA MET A 1 -12.80 -20.09 -5.89
C MET A 1 -12.26 -18.65 -5.85
N LEU A 2 -12.57 -17.79 -6.82
CA LEU A 2 -12.14 -16.36 -6.86
C LEU A 2 -12.43 -15.55 -5.58
N LYS A 3 -13.59 -15.77 -4.94
CA LYS A 3 -13.98 -15.10 -3.69
C LYS A 3 -12.97 -15.36 -2.56
N ASN A 4 -12.44 -16.59 -2.48
CA ASN A 4 -11.53 -17.01 -1.42
C ASN A 4 -10.13 -16.39 -1.58
N ILE A 5 -9.67 -16.21 -2.83
CA ILE A 5 -8.36 -15.60 -3.14
C ILE A 5 -8.37 -14.11 -2.78
N ASN A 6 -9.44 -13.39 -3.14
CA ASN A 6 -9.57 -11.98 -2.79
C ASN A 6 -9.69 -11.78 -1.28
N GLN A 7 -10.44 -12.64 -0.57
CA GLN A 7 -10.53 -12.61 0.89
C GLN A 7 -9.18 -12.85 1.56
N LEU A 8 -8.40 -13.83 1.10
CA LEU A 8 -7.07 -14.12 1.63
C LEU A 8 -6.09 -12.97 1.38
N LYS A 9 -6.19 -12.29 0.23
CA LYS A 9 -5.37 -11.10 -0.07
C LYS A 9 -5.73 -9.92 0.83
N ILE A 10 -7.02 -9.69 1.07
CA ILE A 10 -7.49 -8.67 2.02
C ILE A 10 -6.92 -8.98 3.41
N LEU A 11 -6.99 -10.24 3.86
CA LEU A 11 -6.45 -10.65 5.15
C LEU A 11 -4.93 -10.44 5.24
N LYS A 12 -4.18 -10.76 4.17
CA LYS A 12 -2.75 -10.43 4.08
C LYS A 12 -2.49 -8.93 4.16
N ALA A 13 -3.27 -8.11 3.46
CA ALA A 13 -3.11 -6.66 3.46
C ALA A 13 -3.36 -6.07 4.86
N ILE A 14 -4.39 -6.57 5.57
CA ILE A 14 -4.70 -6.23 6.96
C ILE A 14 -3.55 -6.61 7.90
N LEU A 15 -2.99 -7.81 7.74
CA LEU A 15 -1.85 -8.24 8.56
C LEU A 15 -0.61 -7.38 8.31
N ILE A 16 -0.33 -7.05 7.05
CA ILE A 16 0.82 -6.21 6.68
C ILE A 16 0.64 -4.80 7.23
N SER A 17 -0.53 -4.19 7.07
CA SER A 17 -0.80 -2.84 7.59
C SER A 17 -0.71 -2.78 9.11
N PHE A 18 -1.26 -3.78 9.81
CA PHE A 18 -1.15 -3.88 11.25
C PHE A 18 0.31 -4.03 11.69
N SER A 19 1.05 -4.94 11.05
CA SER A 19 2.48 -5.17 11.35
C SER A 19 3.31 -3.91 11.12
N PHE A 20 3.05 -3.20 10.04
CA PHE A 20 3.78 -1.97 9.70
C PHE A 20 3.56 -0.88 10.75
N ILE A 21 2.30 -0.59 11.08
CA ILE A 21 1.97 0.43 12.08
C ILE A 21 2.54 0.05 13.44
N TYR A 22 2.37 -1.22 13.85
CA TYR A 22 2.89 -1.73 15.11
C TYR A 22 4.41 -1.60 15.21
N LEU A 23 5.15 -2.04 14.17
CA LEU A 23 6.61 -1.93 14.12
C LEU A 23 7.06 -0.47 14.19
N THR A 24 6.41 0.43 13.45
CA THR A 24 6.77 1.85 13.51
C THR A 24 6.52 2.47 14.89
N ASN A 25 5.43 2.10 15.57
CA ASN A 25 5.17 2.59 16.92
C ASN A 25 6.20 2.06 17.94
N LEU A 26 6.59 0.79 17.84
CA LEU A 26 7.62 0.20 18.70
C LEU A 26 8.99 0.87 18.50
N ILE A 27 9.41 1.08 17.25
CA ILE A 27 10.75 1.62 16.93
C ILE A 27 10.88 3.08 17.36
N PHE A 28 9.83 3.89 17.20
CA PHE A 28 9.89 5.33 17.44
C PHE A 28 9.33 5.77 18.80
N GLY A 29 9.02 4.82 19.69
CA GLY A 29 8.70 5.11 21.09
C GLY A 29 7.47 5.99 21.31
N VAL A 30 6.52 5.99 20.37
CA VAL A 30 5.27 6.76 20.47
C VAL A 30 4.27 6.01 21.36
N GLY A 31 4.62 5.78 22.63
CA GLY A 31 3.72 5.28 23.69
C GLY A 31 2.86 4.05 23.36
N ASP A 32 1.76 3.90 24.12
CA ASP A 32 0.73 2.89 23.91
C ASP A 32 0.03 3.08 22.54
N LEU A 33 -0.44 1.97 21.95
CA LEU A 33 -1.29 2.00 20.75
C LEU A 33 -2.60 2.76 21.04
N ASN A 34 -2.63 4.04 20.67
CA ASN A 34 -3.82 4.86 20.84
C ASN A 34 -4.83 4.57 19.73
N LEU A 35 -5.86 3.76 20.03
CA LEU A 35 -6.94 3.35 19.10
C LEU A 35 -7.94 4.49 18.82
N ASN A 36 -7.43 5.63 18.40
CA ASN A 36 -8.22 6.80 18.04
C ASN A 36 -8.58 6.80 16.55
N LEU A 37 -9.36 7.79 16.13
CA LEU A 37 -9.80 7.93 14.74
C LEU A 37 -8.63 8.04 13.76
N ASN A 38 -7.52 8.68 14.15
CA ASN A 38 -6.32 8.80 13.30
C ASN A 38 -5.64 7.44 13.07
N PHE A 39 -5.64 6.57 14.08
CA PHE A 39 -5.17 5.19 13.93
C PHE A 39 -6.02 4.44 12.89
N PHE A 40 -7.35 4.52 12.97
CA PHE A 40 -8.22 3.85 12.02
C PHE A 40 -8.08 4.39 10.59
N ILE A 41 -7.97 5.71 10.41
CA ILE A 41 -7.70 6.30 9.10
C ILE A 41 -6.38 5.77 8.54
N SER A 42 -5.31 5.81 9.33
CA SER A 42 -3.99 5.33 8.92
C SER A 42 -4.05 3.86 8.55
N PHE A 43 -4.66 3.04 9.40
CA PHE A 43 -4.85 1.61 9.19
C PHE A 43 -5.61 1.31 7.88
N SER A 44 -6.69 2.04 7.58
CA SER A 44 -7.41 1.92 6.32
C SER A 44 -6.54 2.26 5.12
N VAL A 45 -5.78 3.37 5.17
CA VAL A 45 -4.87 3.78 4.09
C VAL A 45 -3.79 2.73 3.85
N TYR A 46 -3.09 2.30 4.90
CA TYR A 46 -2.04 1.27 4.79
C TYR A 46 -2.60 -0.05 4.28
N THR A 47 -3.83 -0.42 4.65
CA THR A 47 -4.49 -1.65 4.16
C THR A 47 -4.79 -1.56 2.65
N ILE A 48 -5.34 -0.44 2.18
CA ILE A 48 -5.64 -0.24 0.75
C ILE A 48 -4.35 -0.29 -0.07
N LEU A 49 -3.31 0.43 0.37
CA LEU A 49 -2.02 0.45 -0.33
C LEU A 49 -1.34 -0.92 -0.32
N SER A 50 -1.37 -1.63 0.81
CA SER A 50 -0.84 -3.00 0.90
C SER A 50 -1.59 -3.97 -0.01
N PHE A 51 -2.91 -3.82 -0.16
CA PHE A 51 -3.70 -4.62 -1.07
C PHE A 51 -3.28 -4.39 -2.54
N ILE A 52 -3.11 -3.13 -2.93
CA ILE A 52 -2.64 -2.77 -4.28
C ILE A 52 -1.20 -3.27 -4.49
N ALA A 53 -0.32 -3.15 -3.50
CA ALA A 53 1.05 -3.64 -3.57
C ALA A 53 1.12 -5.18 -3.71
N LEU A 54 0.27 -5.93 -2.98
CA LEU A 54 0.12 -7.38 -3.16
C LEU A 54 -0.34 -7.73 -4.58
N TYR A 55 -1.26 -6.94 -5.13
CA TYR A 55 -1.70 -7.12 -6.51
C TYR A 55 -0.56 -6.85 -7.51
N GLY A 56 0.19 -5.76 -7.31
CA GLY A 56 1.39 -5.47 -8.10
C GLY A 56 2.45 -6.56 -8.01
N TYR A 57 2.66 -7.14 -6.83
CA TYR A 57 3.60 -8.24 -6.58
C TYR A 57 3.26 -9.51 -7.36
N GLU A 58 1.97 -9.84 -7.47
CA GLU A 58 1.51 -10.98 -8.28
C GLU A 58 1.72 -10.76 -9.78
N LEU A 59 1.59 -9.52 -10.26
CA LEU A 59 1.87 -9.17 -11.66
C LEU A 59 3.37 -9.18 -11.96
N ASN A 60 4.17 -8.57 -11.07
CA ASN A 60 5.62 -8.50 -11.17
C ASN A 60 6.22 -8.27 -9.78
N LYS A 61 7.07 -9.19 -9.33
CA LYS A 61 7.69 -9.14 -8.00
C LYS A 61 8.42 -7.83 -7.73
N LEU A 62 9.17 -7.32 -8.71
CA LEU A 62 9.95 -6.08 -8.60
C LEU A 62 9.01 -4.87 -8.42
N VAL A 63 7.93 -4.80 -9.20
CA VAL A 63 6.91 -3.75 -9.06
C VAL A 63 6.25 -3.81 -7.68
N GLY A 64 5.91 -5.01 -7.20
CA GLY A 64 5.40 -5.19 -5.84
C GLY A 64 6.36 -4.70 -4.77
N PHE A 65 7.65 -5.02 -4.88
CA PHE A 65 8.68 -4.53 -3.95
C PHE A 65 8.80 -3.00 -3.97
N ILE A 66 8.77 -2.36 -5.15
CA ILE A 66 8.78 -0.90 -5.25
C ILE A 66 7.56 -0.30 -4.55
N LEU A 67 6.38 -0.86 -4.78
CA LEU A 67 5.14 -0.40 -4.13
C LEU A 67 5.23 -0.53 -2.61
N PHE A 68 5.63 -1.70 -2.10
CA PHE A 68 5.82 -1.91 -0.65
C PHE A 68 6.86 -0.97 -0.05
N PHE A 69 8.00 -0.78 -0.71
CA PHE A 69 9.05 0.11 -0.23
C PHE A 69 8.55 1.56 -0.18
N SER A 70 7.80 2.00 -1.18
CA SER A 70 7.24 3.36 -1.22
C SER A 70 6.23 3.64 -0.11
N ILE A 71 5.53 2.61 0.42
CA ILE A 71 4.62 2.78 1.56
C ILE A 71 5.37 3.30 2.79
N THR A 72 6.66 2.99 2.94
CA THR A 72 7.46 3.44 4.09
C THR A 72 7.57 4.96 4.19
N PHE A 73 7.53 5.65 3.05
CA PHE A 73 7.63 7.10 2.96
C PHE A 73 6.40 7.86 3.50
N LEU A 74 5.29 7.16 3.77
CA LEU A 74 4.12 7.76 4.41
C LEU A 74 4.32 8.03 5.89
N SER A 75 5.20 7.28 6.57
CA SER A 75 5.39 7.45 8.01
C SER A 75 6.39 8.59 8.28
N PRO A 76 5.96 9.72 8.86
CA PRO A 76 6.88 10.80 9.24
C PRO A 76 7.84 10.37 10.36
N ASN A 77 7.50 9.31 11.10
CA ASN A 77 8.33 8.78 12.16
C ASN A 77 9.54 8.01 11.60
N LEU A 78 9.41 7.36 10.44
CA LEU A 78 10.51 6.66 9.78
C LEU A 78 11.60 7.60 9.24
N TYR A 79 11.20 8.80 8.81
CA TYR A 79 12.09 9.79 8.24
C TYR A 79 11.89 11.16 8.93
N PRO A 80 12.34 11.30 10.19
CA PRO A 80 12.04 12.48 11.01
C PRO A 80 12.67 13.78 10.49
N GLU A 81 13.76 13.68 9.72
CA GLU A 81 14.41 14.83 9.05
C GLU A 81 13.63 15.31 7.82
N LEU A 82 12.78 14.44 7.26
CA LEU A 82 12.00 14.67 6.04
C LEU A 82 10.49 14.57 6.31
N LYS A 83 10.06 14.93 7.54
CA LYS A 83 8.67 14.78 8.01
C LYS A 83 7.67 15.31 6.99
N GLY A 84 6.88 14.40 6.43
CA GLY A 84 5.84 14.74 5.47
C GLY A 84 6.35 15.29 4.13
N GLN A 85 7.63 15.16 3.80
CA GLN A 85 8.14 15.55 2.48
C GLN A 85 8.19 14.37 1.50
N LEU A 86 8.31 13.15 2.03
CA LEU A 86 8.43 11.93 1.21
C LEU A 86 7.08 11.31 0.82
N PHE A 87 5.97 11.71 1.46
CA PHE A 87 4.64 11.19 1.12
C PHE A 87 4.28 11.29 -0.38
N PRO A 88 4.64 12.37 -1.12
CA PRO A 88 4.26 12.49 -2.54
C PRO A 88 4.87 11.36 -3.38
N VAL A 89 6.03 10.84 -2.98
CA VAL A 89 6.71 9.74 -3.68
C VAL A 89 5.82 8.50 -3.72
N THR A 90 5.19 8.16 -2.58
CA THR A 90 4.23 7.05 -2.53
C THR A 90 3.06 7.29 -3.48
N TYR A 91 2.45 8.47 -3.46
CA TYR A 91 1.29 8.76 -4.32
C TYR A 91 1.65 8.70 -5.81
N VAL A 92 2.79 9.24 -6.21
CA VAL A 92 3.26 9.21 -7.61
C VAL A 92 3.49 7.77 -8.06
N ILE A 93 4.18 6.95 -7.26
CA ILE A 93 4.46 5.55 -7.59
C ILE A 93 3.14 4.76 -7.76
N PHE A 94 2.20 4.92 -6.83
CA PHE A 94 0.91 4.23 -6.92
C PHE A 94 0.05 4.74 -8.09
N ALA A 95 0.05 6.04 -8.37
CA ALA A 95 -0.66 6.61 -9.51
C ALA A 95 -0.10 6.07 -10.83
N LEU A 96 1.23 6.03 -11.00
CA LEU A 96 1.87 5.45 -12.19
C LEU A 96 1.50 3.98 -12.36
N PHE A 97 1.56 3.19 -11.29
CA PHE A 97 1.18 1.78 -11.33
C PHE A 97 -0.28 1.59 -11.75
N LEU A 98 -1.21 2.31 -11.13
CA LEU A 98 -2.64 2.20 -11.43
C LEU A 98 -2.95 2.65 -12.87
N THR A 99 -2.40 3.79 -13.30
CA THR A 99 -2.59 4.28 -14.67
C THR A 99 -2.04 3.29 -15.70
N TYR A 100 -0.86 2.71 -15.48
CA TYR A 100 -0.33 1.67 -16.34
C TYR A 100 -1.22 0.42 -16.35
N PHE A 101 -1.66 -0.04 -15.18
CA PHE A 101 -2.50 -1.22 -15.04
C PHE A 101 -3.84 -1.06 -15.74
N PHE A 102 -4.57 0.04 -15.46
CA PHE A 102 -5.85 0.33 -16.09
C PHE A 102 -5.69 0.60 -17.59
N GLY A 103 -4.69 1.37 -17.99
CA GLY A 103 -4.41 1.69 -19.39
C GLY A 103 -4.16 0.43 -20.22
N ASN A 104 -3.33 -0.50 -19.73
CA ASN A 104 -3.08 -1.76 -20.42
C ASN A 104 -4.34 -2.63 -20.52
N LYS A 105 -5.15 -2.67 -19.46
CA LYS A 105 -6.43 -3.41 -19.47
C LYS A 105 -7.39 -2.82 -20.50
N MET A 106 -7.57 -1.50 -20.51
CA MET A 106 -8.43 -0.79 -21.45
C MET A 106 -7.97 -1.00 -22.90
N TYR A 107 -6.67 -0.88 -23.16
CA TYR A 107 -6.10 -1.09 -24.49
C TYR A 107 -6.37 -2.50 -25.02
N LYS A 108 -6.16 -3.53 -24.19
CA LYS A 108 -6.45 -4.91 -24.57
C LYS A 108 -7.93 -5.13 -24.89
N THR A 109 -8.82 -4.60 -24.05
CA THR A 109 -10.28 -4.68 -24.27
C THR A 109 -10.69 -4.01 -25.57
N TRP A 110 -10.17 -2.80 -25.83
CA TRP A 110 -10.42 -2.07 -27.08
C TRP A 110 -9.94 -2.86 -28.30
N LYS A 111 -8.72 -3.41 -28.26
CA LYS A 111 -8.17 -4.23 -29.35
C LYS A 111 -9.01 -5.47 -29.65
N THR A 112 -9.61 -6.10 -28.63
CA THR A 112 -10.46 -7.29 -28.79
C THR A 112 -11.92 -6.99 -29.16
N SER A 113 -12.34 -5.73 -29.05
CA SER A 113 -13.69 -5.29 -29.44
C SER A 113 -13.80 -4.89 -30.92
N ILE A 114 -12.67 -4.88 -31.63
CA ILE A 114 -12.55 -4.70 -33.09
C ILE A 114 -12.33 -6.08 -33.70
#